data_AF-A0A7Y4TI43-F1
#
_entry.id   AF-A0A7Y4TI43-F1
#
_cell.length_a   1.000
_cell.length_b   1.000
_cell.length_c   1.000
_cell.angle_alpha   90.00
_cell.angle_beta   90.00
_cell.angle_gamma   90.00
#
_symmetry.space_group_name_H-M   'P 1'
#
loop_
_entity.id
_entity.type
_entity.pdbx_description
1 polymer ?
#
loop_
_entity_poly.entity_id
_entity_poly.type
_entity_poly.pdbx_seq_one_letter_code
_entity_poly.pdbx_strand_id
1 'polypeptide(L)' 'MFLATAHPAKFREVVEPALGCPVPLPPPLAAALGRERRIVPIEADYPSLVDLLRS' A
#
# COMPACT_ATOMS: atom_id res chain seq x y z
N MET A 1 0.91 -26.09 -8.57
CA MET A 1 -0.09 -25.07 -8.17
C MET A 1 0.66 -23.83 -7.70
N PHE A 2 0.23 -22.63 -8.09
CA PHE A 2 0.87 -21.37 -7.71
C PHE A 2 -0.10 -20.50 -6.89
N LEU A 3 0.42 -19.81 -5.87
CA LEU A 3 -0.35 -18.87 -5.06
C LEU A 3 -0.01 -17.43 -5.47
N ALA A 4 -0.94 -16.77 -6.16
CA ALA A 4 -0.82 -15.36 -6.51
C ALA A 4 -1.20 -14.49 -5.31
N THR A 5 -0.23 -14.21 -4.44
CA THR A 5 -0.43 -13.56 -3.12
C THR A 5 -0.89 -12.10 -3.18
N ALA A 6 -0.85 -11.47 -4.36
CA ALA A 6 -1.22 -10.09 -4.56
C ALA A 6 -1.77 -9.81 -5.96
N HIS A 7 -2.66 -8.81 -6.06
CA HIS A 7 -3.12 -8.26 -7.32
C HIS A 7 -2.00 -7.41 -7.98
N PRO A 8 -1.77 -7.49 -9.30
CA PRO A 8 -0.69 -6.78 -9.99
C PRO A 8 -0.72 -5.26 -9.83
N ALA A 9 -1.92 -4.66 -9.74
CA ALA A 9 -2.09 -3.22 -9.52
C ALA A 9 -1.47 -2.68 -8.21
N LYS A 10 -1.08 -3.56 -7.27
CA LYS A 10 -0.32 -3.19 -6.06
C LYS A 10 1.15 -2.84 -6.35
N PHE A 11 1.69 -3.24 -7.51
CA PHE A 11 3.09 -3.08 -7.90
C PHE A 11 3.21 -2.57 -9.35
N ARG A 12 2.38 -1.59 -9.71
CA ARG A 12 2.25 -1.09 -11.10
C ARG A 12 3.59 -0.63 -11.69
N GLU A 13 4.44 -0.03 -10.85
CA GLU A 13 5.76 0.48 -11.19
C GLU A 13 6.72 -0.61 -11.67
N VAL A 14 6.48 -1.87 -11.29
CA VAL A 14 7.24 -3.03 -11.77
C VAL A 14 6.47 -3.77 -12.87
N VAL A 15 5.15 -3.92 -12.71
CA VAL A 15 4.35 -4.80 -13.57
C VAL A 15 4.05 -4.17 -14.93
N GLU A 16 3.69 -2.89 -15.00
CA GLU A 16 3.34 -2.25 -16.28
C GLU A 16 4.52 -2.18 -17.26
N PRO A 17 5.75 -1.82 -16.84
CA PRO A 17 6.92 -1.90 -17.72
C PRO A 17 7.22 -3.32 -18.20
N ALA A 18 7.03 -4.33 -17.34
CA ALA A 18 7.26 -5.73 -17.71
C ALA A 18 6.22 -6.27 -18.70
N LEU A 19 4.98 -5.78 -18.63
CA LEU A 19 3.89 -6.17 -19.54
C LEU A 19 3.80 -5.29 -20.79
N GLY A 20 4.38 -4.09 -20.77
CA GLY A 20 4.23 -3.09 -21.84
C GLY A 20 2.83 -2.51 -21.94
N CYS A 21 1.99 -2.68 -20.92
CA CYS A 21 0.60 -2.21 -20.91
C CYS A 21 0.15 -1.83 -19.49
N PRO A 22 -0.85 -0.94 -19.36
CA PRO A 22 -1.38 -0.55 -18.06
C PRO A 22 -2.17 -1.69 -17.41
N VAL A 23 -2.09 -1.79 -16.09
CA VAL A 23 -2.85 -2.76 -15.30
C VAL A 23 -4.11 -2.08 -14.76
N PRO A 24 -5.31 -2.62 -15.01
CA PRO A 24 -6.54 -2.01 -14.50
C PRO A 24 -6.54 -1.96 -12.97
N LEU A 25 -6.92 -0.80 -12.42
CA LEU A 25 -7.02 -0.59 -10.98
C LEU A 25 -8.37 -1.12 -10.46
N PRO A 26 -8.39 -2.13 -9.57
CA PRO A 26 -9.65 -2.65 -9.05
C PRO A 26 -10.41 -1.59 -8.23
N PRO A 27 -11.75 -1.52 -8.32
CA PRO A 27 -12.54 -0.53 -7.57
C PRO A 27 -12.29 -0.48 -6.06
N PRO A 28 -12.12 -1.61 -5.34
CA PRO A 28 -11.80 -1.57 -3.90
C PRO A 28 -10.45 -0.91 -3.61
N LEU A 29 -9.44 -1.15 -4.47
CA LEU A 29 -8.12 -0.54 -4.32
C LEU A 29 -8.15 0.94 -4.69
N ALA A 30 -8.88 1.32 -5.74
CA ALA A 30 -9.12 2.72 -6.10
C ALA A 30 -9.79 3.48 -4.95
N ALA A 31 -10.85 2.92 -4.36
CA ALA A 31 -11.55 3.52 -3.23
C ALA A 31 -10.66 3.66 -1.99
N ALA A 32 -9.77 2.71 -1.72
CA ALA A 32 -8.82 2.80 -0.62
C ALA A 32 -7.75 3.89 -0.85
N LEU A 33 -7.19 3.96 -2.06
CA LEU A 33 -6.16 4.95 -2.43
C LEU A 33 -6.69 6.39 -2.48
N GLY A 34 -7.98 6.57 -2.75
CA GLY A 34 -8.64 7.87 -2.78
C GLY A 34 -8.99 8.46 -1.41
N ARG A 35 -8.79 7.73 -0.31
CA ARG A 35 -9.05 8.23 1.05
C ARG A 35 -7.97 9.21 1.49
N GLU A 36 -8.36 10.16 2.34
CA GLU A 36 -7.42 11.02 3.05
C GLU A 36 -6.40 10.17 3.83
N ARG A 37 -5.11 10.46 3.65
CA ARG A 37 -4.03 9.79 4.39
C ARG A 37 -3.91 10.41 5.78
N ARG A 38 -4.03 9.57 6.81
CA ARG A 38 -3.72 9.94 8.19
C ARG A 38 -2.42 9.26 8.59
N ILE A 39 -1.37 10.06 8.74
CA ILE A 39 -0.01 9.58 8.99
C ILE A 39 0.57 10.41 10.14
N VAL A 40 1.07 9.75 11.16
CA VAL A 40 1.84 10.36 12.25
C VAL A 40 3.25 9.76 12.20
N PRO A 41 4.29 10.55 11.87
CA PRO A 41 5.66 10.06 11.93
C PRO A 41 6.09 9.85 13.38
N ILE A 42 6.85 8.78 13.62
CA ILE A 42 7.48 8.48 14.91
C ILE A 42 8.93 8.05 14.69
N GLU A 43 9.76 8.20 15.71
CA GLU A 43 11.09 7.62 15.70
C GLU A 43 11.03 6.09 15.67
N ALA A 44 12.07 5.45 15.15
CA ALA A 44 12.17 4.00 15.04
C ALA A 44 12.55 3.35 16.39
N ASP A 45 11.87 3.74 17.47
CA ASP A 45 12.11 3.27 18.82
C ASP A 45 10.81 2.91 19.57
N TYR A 46 10.97 2.05 20.57
CA TYR A 46 9.86 1.54 21.36
C TYR A 46 9.15 2.63 22.20
N PRO A 47 9.87 3.55 22.87
CA PRO A 47 9.23 4.65 23.59
C PRO A 47 8.28 5.48 22.73
N SER A 48 8.69 5.88 21.52
CA SER A 48 7.89 6.71 20.60
C SER A 48 6.61 6.02 20.16
N LEU A 49 6.65 4.69 19.97
CA LEU A 49 5.45 3.90 19.68
C LEU A 49 4.49 3.87 20.87
N VAL A 50 5.00 3.66 22.09
CA VAL A 50 4.18 3.59 23.31
C VAL A 50 3.49 4.93 23.58
N ASP A 51 4.20 6.04 23.38
CA ASP A 51 3.66 7.38 23.59
C ASP A 51 2.52 7.68 22.60
N LEU A 52 2.68 7.32 21.33
CA LEU A 52 1.63 7.50 20.31
C LEU A 52 0.35 6.69 20.60
N LEU A 53 0.49 5.46 21.13
CA LEU A 53 -0.66 4.59 21.37
C LEU A 53 -1.42 4.94 22.66
N ARG A 54 -0.82 5.73 23.54
CA ARG A 54 -1.42 6.16 24.82
C ARG A 54 -2.05 7.55 24.76
N SER A 55 -1.78 8.33 23.72
CA SER A 55 -2.43 9.62 23.45
C SER A 55 -3.84 9.44 22.92
#